data_AF-A0A7C7R1I9-F1
#
_entry.id   AF-A0A7C7R1I9-F1
#
_cell.length_a   1.000
_cell.length_b   1.000
_cell.length_c   1.000
_cell.angle_alpha   90.00
_cell.angle_beta   90.00
_cell.angle_gamma   90.00
#
_symmetry.space_group_name_H-M   'P 1'
#
loop_
_entity.id
_entity.type
_entity.pdbx_description
1 polymer ?
#
loop_
_entity_poly.entity_id
_entity_poly.type
_entity_poly.pdbx_seq_one_letter_code
_entity_poly.pdbx_strand_id
1 'polypeptide(L)'
;MTSQDPKLISGNANKKLAKSIARRMSMHRGLQVGLVDARVERFNDGEIFVEVFENVRGEDMFIIQPTSKPANDNLMELLIMADALRRSSASRITGVIPYFGYARQDRRTKARTPISAKLVSNMIAKGGIERVLTMDLHAAQIQGFFDIPVDNLYASPIFALDILHQFNGDMSDVMIVSPDTGGVARARELASRIGVPLSIVDKRREKAGEIAGMTVIGDVSGKKCIIVDDICDTAGTLCKAAEVLLEAGATEVHSYITHGVMSGPAVERITESVMKSMVITDTIEATEAVINCPNIRIVPTAPMFAQAILNIWNGTSVSSLFDTASLVPIYEGLYPNGMWGR
;
A
#
# COMPACT_ATOMS: atom_id res chain seq x y z
N MET A 1 22.50 -4.64 26.25
CA MET A 1 22.60 -5.55 25.09
C MET A 1 22.72 -4.65 23.87
N THR A 2 23.87 -4.65 23.19
CA THR A 2 24.00 -3.98 21.89
C THR A 2 22.96 -4.62 20.97
N SER A 3 21.94 -3.86 20.57
CA SER A 3 20.92 -4.33 19.64
C SER A 3 21.63 -4.81 18.38
N GLN A 4 21.47 -6.09 18.02
CA GLN A 4 21.97 -6.58 16.74
C GLN A 4 21.26 -5.80 15.62
N ASP A 5 21.97 -5.58 14.52
CA ASP A 5 21.46 -4.84 13.38
C ASP A 5 20.20 -5.50 12.80
N PRO A 6 19.23 -4.72 12.27
CA PRO A 6 18.03 -5.30 11.72
C PRO A 6 18.38 -6.04 10.43
N LYS A 7 17.99 -7.30 10.33
CA LYS A 7 18.20 -8.12 9.13
C LYS A 7 16.91 -8.20 8.31
N LEU A 8 17.05 -8.04 7.00
CA LEU A 8 15.94 -8.06 6.06
C LEU A 8 15.95 -9.37 5.29
N ILE A 9 14.81 -10.04 5.19
CA ILE A 9 14.61 -11.18 4.31
C ILE A 9 13.37 -10.93 3.46
N SER A 10 13.34 -11.46 2.23
CA SER A 10 12.24 -11.26 1.29
C SER A 10 11.78 -12.59 0.74
N GLY A 11 10.47 -12.79 0.63
CA GLY A 11 9.94 -13.84 -0.23
C GLY A 11 9.89 -13.36 -1.68
N ASN A 12 9.07 -14.01 -2.51
CA ASN A 12 9.02 -13.78 -3.94
C ASN A 12 8.00 -12.72 -4.38
N ALA A 13 7.14 -12.24 -3.47
CA ALA A 13 5.99 -11.42 -3.85
C ALA A 13 6.33 -10.02 -4.38
N ASN A 14 7.42 -9.41 -3.88
CA ASN A 14 7.91 -8.11 -4.35
C ASN A 14 9.39 -7.89 -4.00
N LYS A 15 10.26 -8.64 -4.68
CA LYS A 15 11.71 -8.60 -4.41
C LYS A 15 12.33 -7.25 -4.80
N LYS A 16 11.71 -6.52 -5.74
CA LYS A 16 12.13 -5.16 -6.14
C LYS A 16 11.97 -4.16 -4.99
N LEU A 17 10.80 -4.14 -4.33
CA LEU A 17 10.57 -3.27 -3.17
C LEU A 17 11.52 -3.64 -2.02
N ALA A 18 11.71 -4.93 -1.72
CA ALA A 18 12.63 -5.38 -0.68
C ALA A 18 14.07 -4.89 -0.89
N LYS A 19 14.58 -5.00 -2.13
CA LYS A 19 15.91 -4.45 -2.50
C LYS A 19 15.97 -2.93 -2.37
N SER A 20 14.90 -2.23 -2.76
CA SER A 20 14.82 -0.77 -2.63
C SER A 20 14.81 -0.32 -1.17
N ILE A 21 14.12 -1.04 -0.28
CA ILE A 21 14.13 -0.81 1.17
C ILE A 21 15.55 -1.01 1.73
N ALA A 22 16.20 -2.14 1.40
CA ALA A 22 17.57 -2.42 1.83
C ALA A 22 18.55 -1.32 1.37
N ARG A 23 18.43 -0.87 0.11
CA ARG A 23 19.22 0.25 -0.42
C ARG A 23 18.97 1.55 0.32
N ARG A 24 17.71 1.87 0.66
CA ARG A 24 17.35 3.06 1.44
C ARG A 24 17.91 3.01 2.86
N MET A 25 17.83 1.86 3.52
CA MET A 25 18.47 1.66 4.82
C MET A 25 19.99 1.80 4.73
N SER A 26 20.60 1.31 3.64
CA SER A 26 22.05 1.46 3.43
C SER A 26 22.49 2.93 3.39
N MET A 27 21.72 3.77 2.69
CA MET A 27 21.97 5.21 2.62
C MET A 27 21.84 5.88 4.00
N HIS A 28 20.80 5.56 4.77
CA HIS A 28 20.57 6.16 6.08
C HIS A 28 21.62 5.74 7.12
N ARG A 29 22.10 4.49 7.05
CA ARG A 29 23.05 3.96 8.02
C ARG A 29 24.52 4.19 7.64
N GLY A 30 24.81 4.57 6.39
CA GLY A 30 26.18 4.66 5.88
C GLY A 30 26.90 3.30 5.80
N LEU A 31 26.15 2.20 5.81
CA LEU A 31 26.65 0.82 5.79
C LEU A 31 25.83 0.01 4.79
N GLN A 32 26.44 -0.96 4.10
CA GLN A 32 25.71 -1.79 3.15
C GLN A 32 24.74 -2.73 3.89
N VAL A 33 23.44 -2.56 3.64
CA VAL A 33 22.37 -3.45 4.11
C VAL A 33 21.93 -4.30 2.92
N GLY A 34 22.10 -5.62 3.04
CA GLY A 34 21.63 -6.61 2.07
C GLY A 34 20.33 -7.27 2.49
N LEU A 35 19.74 -8.04 1.57
CA LEU A 35 18.78 -9.07 1.95
C LEU A 35 19.56 -10.31 2.38
N VAL A 36 19.09 -10.95 3.44
CA VAL A 36 19.59 -12.25 3.89
C VAL A 36 19.51 -13.25 2.74
N ASP A 37 20.61 -13.97 2.53
CA ASP A 37 20.67 -15.03 1.55
C ASP A 37 19.74 -16.19 1.98
N ALA A 38 18.74 -16.41 1.15
CA ALA A 38 17.72 -17.41 1.37
C ALA A 38 17.18 -17.92 0.04
N ARG A 39 16.91 -19.21 0.02
CA ARG A 39 16.23 -19.90 -1.07
C ARG A 39 14.75 -19.97 -0.74
N VAL A 40 13.91 -19.39 -1.60
CA VAL A 40 12.45 -19.48 -1.51
C VAL A 40 11.96 -19.97 -2.87
N GLU A 41 11.61 -21.25 -2.94
CA GLU A 41 11.26 -21.92 -4.20
C GLU A 41 10.05 -22.84 -4.04
N ARG A 42 9.72 -23.54 -5.11
CA ARG A 42 8.63 -24.51 -5.14
C ARG A 42 9.13 -25.86 -5.64
N PHE A 43 8.67 -26.93 -5.00
CA PHE A 43 8.79 -28.27 -5.53
C PHE A 43 7.88 -28.46 -6.75
N ASN A 44 8.07 -29.56 -7.49
CA ASN A 44 7.33 -29.84 -8.72
C ASN A 44 5.81 -29.99 -8.52
N ASP A 45 5.37 -30.32 -7.31
CA ASP A 45 3.96 -30.42 -6.91
C ASP A 45 3.37 -29.10 -6.39
N GLY A 46 4.18 -28.04 -6.32
CA GLY A 46 3.77 -26.70 -5.92
C GLY A 46 3.95 -26.38 -4.43
N GLU A 47 4.43 -27.32 -3.62
CA GLU A 47 4.77 -27.05 -2.21
C GLU A 47 5.94 -26.05 -2.12
N ILE A 48 5.84 -25.12 -1.17
CA ILE A 48 6.84 -24.05 -0.97
C ILE A 48 7.95 -24.57 -0.07
N PHE A 49 9.19 -24.35 -0.48
CA PHE A 49 10.39 -24.65 0.30
C PHE A 49 11.16 -23.36 0.62
N VAL A 50 11.57 -23.22 1.88
CA VAL A 50 12.38 -22.09 2.36
C VAL A 50 13.61 -22.62 3.08
N GLU A 51 14.78 -22.11 2.70
CA GLU A 51 16.05 -22.38 3.36
C GLU A 51 16.79 -21.05 3.56
N VAL A 52 17.22 -20.77 4.79
CA VAL A 52 17.97 -19.55 5.14
C VAL A 52 19.44 -19.91 5.28
N PHE A 53 20.31 -19.31 4.47
CA PHE A 53 21.73 -19.66 4.43
C PHE A 53 22.59 -18.91 5.45
N GLU A 54 22.08 -17.82 6.02
CA GLU A 54 22.77 -17.02 7.01
C GLU A 54 22.35 -17.36 8.45
N ASN A 55 23.26 -17.11 9.40
CA ASN A 55 22.93 -17.21 10.81
C ASN A 55 21.99 -16.05 11.23
N VAL A 56 20.80 -16.42 11.71
CA VAL A 56 19.74 -15.51 12.18
C VAL A 56 19.50 -15.61 13.69
N ARG A 57 20.33 -16.36 14.43
CA ARG A 57 20.16 -16.57 15.87
C ARG A 57 20.36 -15.27 16.63
N GLY A 58 19.35 -14.86 17.40
CA GLY A 58 19.38 -13.65 18.20
C GLY A 58 19.09 -12.35 17.43
N GLU A 59 18.90 -12.45 16.11
CA GLU A 59 18.75 -11.29 15.22
C GLU A 59 17.31 -10.75 15.24
N ASP A 60 17.15 -9.44 14.98
CA ASP A 60 15.84 -8.80 14.76
C ASP A 60 15.50 -8.85 13.27
N MET A 61 14.55 -9.72 12.92
CA MET A 61 14.26 -10.10 11.54
C MET A 61 13.04 -9.35 11.01
N PHE A 62 13.15 -8.84 9.78
CA PHE A 62 12.06 -8.21 9.03
C PHE A 62 11.80 -8.98 7.75
N ILE A 63 10.63 -9.62 7.65
CA ILE A 63 10.20 -10.35 6.45
C ILE A 63 9.41 -9.39 5.55
N ILE A 64 9.94 -9.04 4.38
CA ILE A 64 9.28 -8.20 3.39
C ILE A 64 8.51 -9.10 2.43
N GLN A 65 7.19 -9.18 2.61
CA GLN A 65 6.34 -10.08 1.83
C GLN A 65 4.90 -9.54 1.78
N PRO A 66 4.53 -8.77 0.73
CA PRO A 66 3.12 -8.50 0.47
C PRO A 66 2.39 -9.80 0.14
N THR A 67 1.11 -9.88 0.49
CA THR A 67 0.26 -11.07 0.23
C THR A 67 -0.63 -10.84 -1.01
N SER A 68 -0.02 -10.29 -2.06
CA SER A 68 -0.60 -10.04 -3.38
C SER A 68 -0.68 -11.33 -4.21
N LYS A 69 -1.18 -11.26 -5.46
CA LYS A 69 -1.33 -12.43 -6.33
C LYS A 69 0.04 -13.12 -6.59
N PRO A 70 0.14 -14.46 -6.51
CA PRO A 70 -0.86 -15.41 -6.00
C PRO A 70 -0.99 -15.37 -4.47
N ALA A 71 -2.17 -14.97 -3.98
CA ALA A 71 -2.36 -14.57 -2.58
C ALA A 71 -2.09 -15.70 -1.57
N ASN A 72 -2.57 -16.91 -1.86
CA ASN A 72 -2.38 -18.07 -0.98
C ASN A 72 -0.90 -18.43 -0.85
N ASP A 73 -0.20 -18.49 -1.98
CA ASP A 73 1.19 -18.93 -2.00
C ASP A 73 2.07 -17.89 -1.33
N ASN A 74 1.86 -16.60 -1.62
CA ASN A 74 2.63 -15.52 -1.00
C ASN A 74 2.38 -15.44 0.53
N LEU A 75 1.17 -15.79 0.98
CA LEU A 75 0.86 -15.95 2.41
C LEU A 75 1.57 -17.18 3.00
N MET A 76 1.58 -18.31 2.30
CA MET A 76 2.30 -19.50 2.76
C MET A 76 3.81 -19.28 2.80
N GLU A 77 4.40 -18.58 1.81
CA GLU A 77 5.81 -18.16 1.83
C GLU A 77 6.11 -17.34 3.08
N LEU A 78 5.29 -16.33 3.41
CA LEU A 78 5.45 -15.53 4.64
C LEU A 78 5.46 -16.42 5.90
N LEU A 79 4.50 -17.34 6.02
CA LEU A 79 4.36 -18.20 7.19
C LEU A 79 5.52 -19.20 7.32
N ILE A 80 5.96 -19.79 6.21
CA ILE A 80 7.06 -20.75 6.20
C ILE A 80 8.39 -20.05 6.49
N MET A 81 8.61 -18.84 5.96
CA MET A 81 9.77 -18.01 6.31
C MET A 81 9.77 -17.67 7.80
N ALA A 82 8.62 -17.28 8.37
CA ALA A 82 8.51 -16.99 9.81
C ALA A 82 8.82 -18.23 10.66
N ASP A 83 8.31 -19.41 10.30
CA ASP A 83 8.61 -20.67 10.99
C ASP A 83 10.10 -21.03 10.91
N ALA A 84 10.72 -20.90 9.74
CA ALA A 84 12.16 -21.15 9.54
C ALA A 84 13.03 -20.24 10.42
N LEU A 85 12.73 -18.94 10.48
CA LEU A 85 13.44 -17.98 11.34
C LEU A 85 13.24 -18.28 12.83
N ARG A 86 12.02 -18.60 13.23
CA ARG A 86 11.68 -18.93 14.62
C ARG A 86 12.43 -20.19 15.09
N ARG A 87 12.43 -21.26 14.28
CA ARG A 87 13.20 -22.49 14.58
C ARG A 87 14.70 -22.24 14.59
N SER A 88 15.16 -21.27 13.81
CA SER A 88 16.55 -20.80 13.80
C SER A 88 16.88 -19.82 14.93
N SER A 89 15.97 -19.64 15.90
CA SER A 89 16.16 -18.82 17.11
C SER A 89 16.38 -17.33 16.84
N ALA A 90 15.71 -16.76 15.82
CA ALA A 90 15.59 -15.31 15.71
C ALA A 90 15.04 -14.69 17.01
N SER A 91 15.54 -13.52 17.39
CA SER A 91 15.13 -12.85 18.64
C SER A 91 13.74 -12.24 18.50
N ARG A 92 13.46 -11.63 17.34
CA ARG A 92 12.17 -11.04 17.02
C ARG A 92 11.88 -11.17 15.54
N ILE A 93 10.61 -11.37 15.18
CA ILE A 93 10.19 -11.45 13.77
C ILE A 93 9.06 -10.43 13.49
N THR A 94 9.35 -9.45 12.64
CA THR A 94 8.39 -8.45 12.14
C THR A 94 7.98 -8.79 10.71
N GLY A 95 6.69 -8.95 10.46
CA GLY A 95 6.13 -9.11 9.12
C GLY A 95 5.92 -7.74 8.47
N VAL A 96 6.75 -7.39 7.50
CA VAL A 96 6.56 -6.21 6.64
C VAL A 96 5.69 -6.64 5.46
N ILE A 97 4.41 -6.30 5.50
CA ILE A 97 3.37 -6.73 4.56
C ILE A 97 2.80 -5.49 3.86
N PRO A 98 3.47 -4.94 2.83
CA PRO A 98 3.06 -3.70 2.18
C PRO A 98 1.62 -3.72 1.65
N TYR A 99 1.15 -4.87 1.19
CA TYR A 99 -0.26 -5.11 0.83
C TYR A 99 -0.78 -6.32 1.58
N PHE A 100 -1.84 -6.12 2.39
CA PHE A 100 -2.50 -7.16 3.16
C PHE A 100 -3.63 -7.80 2.33
N GLY A 101 -3.37 -8.98 1.76
CA GLY A 101 -4.34 -9.80 1.07
C GLY A 101 -5.53 -10.18 1.98
N TYR A 102 -6.68 -10.48 1.37
CA TYR A 102 -7.94 -10.75 2.08
C TYR A 102 -8.52 -9.58 2.90
N ALA A 103 -7.91 -8.39 2.91
CA ALA A 103 -8.38 -7.24 3.69
C ALA A 103 -9.83 -6.83 3.38
N ARG A 104 -10.31 -7.03 2.15
CA ARG A 104 -11.71 -6.77 1.74
C ARG A 104 -12.74 -7.74 2.36
N GLN A 105 -12.29 -8.77 3.07
CA GLN A 105 -13.10 -9.78 3.76
C GLN A 105 -12.97 -9.61 5.28
N ASP A 106 -13.16 -8.38 5.75
CA ASP A 106 -13.01 -7.88 7.13
C ASP A 106 -14.27 -8.07 7.99
N ARG A 107 -15.44 -8.28 7.37
CA ARG A 107 -16.70 -8.46 8.09
C ARG A 107 -17.65 -9.43 7.40
N ARG A 108 -18.64 -9.90 8.14
CA ARG A 108 -19.75 -10.70 7.58
C ARG A 108 -20.78 -9.78 6.93
N THR A 109 -20.78 -9.73 5.61
CA THR A 109 -21.80 -8.98 4.84
C THR A 109 -23.09 -9.78 4.67
N LYS A 110 -23.03 -11.11 4.78
CA LYS A 110 -24.17 -12.04 4.70
C LYS A 110 -24.04 -13.16 5.73
N ALA A 111 -25.12 -13.92 5.93
CA ALA A 111 -25.06 -15.12 6.74
C ALA A 111 -24.07 -16.15 6.14
N ARG A 112 -23.32 -16.87 6.99
CA ARG A 112 -22.40 -17.97 6.60
C ARG A 112 -21.24 -17.59 5.68
N THR A 113 -20.75 -16.35 5.73
CA THR A 113 -19.50 -15.93 5.08
C THR A 113 -18.34 -15.90 6.08
N PRO A 114 -17.08 -16.16 5.66
CA PRO A 114 -15.92 -16.04 6.53
C PRO A 114 -15.59 -14.57 6.84
N ILE A 115 -14.75 -14.36 7.86
CA ILE A 115 -13.98 -13.13 8.05
C ILE A 115 -12.53 -13.49 7.74
N SER A 116 -12.19 -13.60 6.46
CA SER A 116 -10.90 -14.13 6.02
C SER A 116 -9.74 -13.24 6.46
N ALA A 117 -9.93 -11.93 6.58
CA ALA A 117 -8.91 -11.05 7.15
C ALA A 117 -8.53 -11.45 8.60
N LYS A 118 -9.52 -11.83 9.44
CA LYS A 118 -9.25 -12.33 10.80
C LYS A 118 -8.59 -13.70 10.79
N LEU A 119 -9.00 -14.59 9.87
CA LEU A 119 -8.34 -15.89 9.69
C LEU A 119 -6.85 -15.71 9.33
N VAL A 120 -6.56 -14.85 8.34
CA VAL A 120 -5.19 -14.52 7.92
C VAL A 120 -4.40 -13.88 9.05
N SER A 121 -4.99 -12.94 9.79
CA SER A 121 -4.36 -12.31 10.95
C SER A 121 -3.96 -13.33 12.01
N ASN A 122 -4.86 -14.30 12.30
CA ASN A 122 -4.58 -15.40 13.21
C ASN A 122 -3.44 -16.30 12.73
N MET A 123 -3.40 -16.61 11.43
CA MET A 123 -2.33 -17.44 10.85
C MET A 123 -0.98 -16.74 10.95
N ILE A 124 -0.92 -15.45 10.60
CA ILE A 124 0.31 -14.64 10.69
C ILE A 124 0.83 -14.61 12.13
N ALA A 125 -0.02 -14.24 13.10
CA ALA A 125 0.38 -14.18 14.50
C ALA A 125 0.82 -15.56 15.04
N LYS A 126 0.05 -16.62 14.76
CA LYS A 126 0.39 -17.98 15.20
C LYS A 126 1.61 -18.58 14.48
N GLY A 127 1.91 -18.10 13.27
CA GLY A 127 3.08 -18.46 12.48
C GLY A 127 4.40 -17.97 13.08
N GLY A 128 4.36 -17.18 14.15
CA GLY A 128 5.56 -16.68 14.84
C GLY A 128 5.92 -15.23 14.51
N ILE A 129 5.06 -14.51 13.79
CA ILE A 129 5.20 -13.06 13.62
C ILE A 129 4.74 -12.37 14.91
N GLU A 130 5.56 -11.43 15.40
CA GLU A 130 5.35 -10.74 16.68
C GLU A 130 5.02 -9.25 16.52
N ARG A 131 5.19 -8.72 15.31
CA ARG A 131 4.75 -7.38 14.90
C ARG A 131 4.42 -7.38 13.42
N VAL A 132 3.41 -6.61 13.01
CA VAL A 132 3.11 -6.37 11.59
C VAL A 132 3.37 -4.91 11.24
N LEU A 133 4.10 -4.67 10.16
CA LEU A 133 4.23 -3.37 9.51
C LEU A 133 3.54 -3.44 8.15
N THR A 134 2.52 -2.64 7.91
CA THR A 134 1.71 -2.67 6.68
C THR A 134 1.39 -1.26 6.21
N MET A 135 0.68 -1.11 5.09
CA MET A 135 0.24 0.17 4.56
C MET A 135 -1.22 0.09 4.15
N ASP A 136 -1.98 1.14 4.47
CA ASP A 136 -3.40 1.35 4.09
C ASP A 136 -4.25 0.08 4.12
N LEU A 137 -4.34 -0.54 5.31
CA LEU A 137 -5.34 -1.58 5.55
C LEU A 137 -6.73 -1.12 5.08
N HIS A 138 -7.41 -1.97 4.30
CA HIS A 138 -8.73 -1.69 3.76
C HIS A 138 -9.73 -1.19 4.82
N ALA A 139 -9.64 -1.78 6.01
CA ALA A 139 -10.35 -1.34 7.19
C ALA A 139 -9.36 -1.19 8.36
N ALA A 140 -9.33 -0.02 9.00
CA ALA A 140 -8.44 0.26 10.13
C ALA A 140 -8.65 -0.72 11.30
N GLN A 141 -9.87 -1.28 11.43
CA GLN A 141 -10.25 -2.27 12.43
C GLN A 141 -9.50 -3.61 12.30
N ILE A 142 -8.88 -3.89 11.15
CA ILE A 142 -8.04 -5.08 10.96
C ILE A 142 -6.87 -5.09 11.96
N GLN A 143 -6.39 -3.92 12.42
CA GLN A 143 -5.41 -3.85 13.49
C GLN A 143 -5.89 -4.57 14.77
N GLY A 144 -7.18 -4.45 15.10
CA GLY A 144 -7.80 -5.16 16.23
C GLY A 144 -8.03 -6.66 15.99
N PHE A 145 -7.69 -7.19 14.81
CA PHE A 145 -7.65 -8.64 14.57
C PHE A 145 -6.36 -9.27 15.06
N PHE A 146 -5.34 -8.47 15.34
CA PHE A 146 -4.08 -8.92 15.91
C PHE A 146 -4.04 -8.64 17.41
N ASP A 147 -3.53 -9.59 18.18
CA ASP A 147 -3.17 -9.38 19.58
C ASP A 147 -1.71 -8.85 19.71
N ILE A 148 -0.98 -8.84 18.59
CA ILE A 148 0.38 -8.30 18.45
C ILE A 148 0.33 -6.86 17.91
N PRO A 149 1.38 -6.04 18.12
CA PRO A 149 1.44 -4.69 17.56
C PRO A 149 1.32 -4.67 16.03
N VAL A 150 0.53 -3.74 15.51
CA VAL A 150 0.39 -3.47 14.09
C VAL A 150 0.69 -1.99 13.83
N ASP A 151 1.70 -1.74 13.03
CA ASP A 151 2.04 -0.42 12.51
C ASP A 151 1.43 -0.30 11.10
N ASN A 152 0.30 0.39 10.99
CA ASN A 152 -0.34 0.68 9.70
C ASN A 152 0.10 2.04 9.16
N LEU A 153 0.98 2.02 8.17
CA LEU A 153 1.39 3.21 7.43
C LEU A 153 0.27 3.71 6.51
N TYR A 154 0.39 4.95 6.06
CA TYR A 154 -0.55 5.57 5.13
C TYR A 154 0.18 6.09 3.90
N ALA A 155 -0.37 5.89 2.70
CA ALA A 155 0.18 6.47 1.47
C ALA A 155 -0.23 7.92 1.27
N SER A 156 -1.29 8.40 1.96
CA SER A 156 -1.79 9.76 1.82
C SER A 156 -0.72 10.85 1.96
N PRO A 157 0.22 10.78 2.92
CA PRO A 157 1.33 11.72 2.95
C PRO A 157 2.23 11.68 1.71
N ILE A 158 2.52 10.50 1.16
CA ILE A 158 3.28 10.34 -0.10
C ILE A 158 2.49 10.96 -1.26
N PHE A 159 1.19 10.70 -1.32
CA PHE A 159 0.31 11.27 -2.34
C PHE A 159 0.22 12.79 -2.25
N ALA A 160 0.16 13.35 -1.04
CA ALA A 160 0.22 14.80 -0.85
C ALA A 160 1.51 15.39 -1.43
N LEU A 161 2.66 14.73 -1.16
CA LEU A 161 3.92 15.18 -1.74
C LEU A 161 3.91 15.12 -3.27
N ASP A 162 3.45 14.00 -3.80
CA ASP A 162 3.40 13.75 -5.22
C ASP A 162 2.47 14.72 -5.95
N ILE A 163 1.26 14.96 -5.43
CA ILE A 163 0.28 15.90 -5.97
C ILE A 163 0.86 17.32 -5.98
N LEU A 164 1.40 17.79 -4.86
CA LEU A 164 1.99 19.12 -4.78
C LEU A 164 3.12 19.29 -5.80
N HIS A 165 3.94 18.25 -6.01
CA HIS A 165 4.97 18.25 -7.04
C HIS A 165 4.38 18.31 -8.46
N GLN A 166 3.42 17.45 -8.79
CA GLN A 166 2.84 17.35 -10.15
C GLN A 166 2.07 18.59 -10.58
N PHE A 167 1.43 19.29 -9.65
CA PHE A 167 0.65 20.50 -9.91
C PHE A 167 1.41 21.79 -9.57
N ASN A 168 2.74 21.72 -9.39
CA ASN A 168 3.61 22.87 -9.10
C ASN A 168 3.13 23.71 -7.89
N GLY A 169 2.52 23.06 -6.91
CA GLY A 169 1.95 23.69 -5.72
C GLY A 169 0.67 24.50 -5.94
N ASP A 170 0.13 24.60 -7.16
CA ASP A 170 -1.13 25.30 -7.43
C ASP A 170 -2.33 24.37 -7.20
N MET A 171 -3.00 24.59 -6.06
CA MET A 171 -4.15 23.80 -5.61
C MET A 171 -5.50 24.50 -5.83
N SER A 172 -5.53 25.65 -6.51
CA SER A 172 -6.72 26.53 -6.60
C SER A 172 -7.92 25.86 -7.30
N ASP A 173 -7.65 25.01 -8.28
CA ASP A 173 -8.65 24.27 -9.06
C ASP A 173 -8.66 22.76 -8.75
N VAL A 174 -7.93 22.30 -7.74
CA VAL A 174 -7.86 20.88 -7.36
C VAL A 174 -9.01 20.52 -6.42
N MET A 175 -9.55 19.32 -6.60
CA MET A 175 -10.56 18.73 -5.73
C MET A 175 -10.27 17.25 -5.48
N ILE A 176 -10.25 16.84 -4.22
CA ILE A 176 -10.18 15.40 -3.90
C ILE A 176 -11.58 14.80 -4.01
N VAL A 177 -11.67 13.59 -4.53
CA VAL A 177 -12.93 12.86 -4.72
C VAL A 177 -12.83 11.48 -4.06
N SER A 178 -13.85 11.12 -3.29
CA SER A 178 -14.03 9.74 -2.84
C SER A 178 -14.91 8.96 -3.84
N PRO A 179 -14.49 7.78 -4.33
CA PRO A 179 -15.24 7.01 -5.32
C PRO A 179 -16.47 6.30 -4.74
N ASP A 180 -16.60 6.24 -3.41
CA ASP A 180 -17.75 5.74 -2.69
C ASP A 180 -17.82 6.34 -1.27
N THR A 181 -18.85 5.96 -0.51
CA THR A 181 -19.05 6.46 0.87
C THR A 181 -18.08 5.84 1.89
N GLY A 182 -17.47 4.70 1.59
CA GLY A 182 -16.50 4.02 2.46
C GLY A 182 -15.14 4.72 2.47
N GLY A 183 -14.73 5.30 1.34
CA GLY A 183 -13.45 5.99 1.19
C GLY A 183 -13.41 7.44 1.71
N VAL A 184 -14.52 7.98 2.22
CA VAL A 184 -14.65 9.43 2.52
C VAL A 184 -13.65 9.90 3.58
N ALA A 185 -13.37 9.09 4.60
CA ALA A 185 -12.40 9.45 5.63
C ALA A 185 -10.98 9.60 5.05
N ARG A 186 -10.58 8.69 4.14
CA ARG A 186 -9.30 8.73 3.44
C ARG A 186 -9.19 9.94 2.53
N ALA A 187 -10.23 10.18 1.73
CA ALA A 187 -10.29 11.32 0.83
C ALA A 187 -10.25 12.66 1.60
N ARG A 188 -10.96 12.76 2.73
CA ARG A 188 -10.93 13.94 3.60
C ARG A 188 -9.55 14.21 4.19
N GLU A 189 -8.85 13.16 4.61
CA GLU A 189 -7.52 13.27 5.19
C GLU A 189 -6.53 13.86 4.15
N LEU A 190 -6.52 13.34 2.92
CA LEU A 190 -5.68 13.91 1.86
C LEU A 190 -6.09 15.34 1.51
N ALA A 191 -7.39 15.61 1.38
CA ALA A 191 -7.91 16.94 1.07
C ALA A 191 -7.45 17.98 2.10
N SER A 192 -7.49 17.61 3.40
CA SER A 192 -7.01 18.46 4.48
C SER A 192 -5.49 18.68 4.44
N ARG A 193 -4.70 17.70 3.99
CA ARG A 193 -3.23 17.82 3.91
C ARG A 193 -2.79 18.82 2.86
N ILE A 194 -3.49 18.89 1.74
CA ILE A 194 -3.14 19.79 0.62
C ILE A 194 -4.05 21.03 0.55
N GLY A 195 -4.97 21.19 1.50
CA GLY A 195 -5.81 22.39 1.63
C GLY A 195 -6.88 22.56 0.56
N VAL A 196 -7.48 21.47 0.06
CA VAL A 196 -8.46 21.49 -1.05
C VAL A 196 -9.84 20.98 -0.65
N PRO A 197 -10.90 21.31 -1.39
CA PRO A 197 -12.23 20.76 -1.15
C PRO A 197 -12.34 19.26 -1.47
N LEU A 198 -13.40 18.65 -0.95
CA LEU A 198 -13.75 17.23 -1.09
C LEU A 198 -15.12 17.09 -1.77
N SER A 199 -15.22 16.19 -2.74
CA SER A 199 -16.49 15.67 -3.29
C SER A 199 -16.59 14.15 -3.16
N ILE A 200 -17.79 13.60 -3.35
CA ILE A 200 -18.07 12.17 -3.20
C ILE A 200 -18.86 11.70 -4.42
N VAL A 201 -18.50 10.55 -4.98
CA VAL A 201 -19.33 9.83 -5.94
C VAL A 201 -20.15 8.79 -5.17
N ASP A 202 -21.45 9.03 -5.02
CA ASP A 202 -22.36 8.07 -4.38
C ASP A 202 -22.87 7.07 -5.41
N LYS A 203 -22.54 5.79 -5.21
CA LYS A 203 -22.99 4.69 -6.05
C LYS A 203 -24.27 4.10 -5.49
N ARG A 204 -25.41 4.47 -6.07
CA ARG A 204 -26.70 3.84 -5.73
C ARG A 204 -26.92 2.59 -6.56
N ARG A 205 -27.16 1.47 -5.88
CA ARG A 205 -27.67 0.24 -6.51
C ARG A 205 -29.16 0.17 -6.21
N GLU A 206 -30.00 0.49 -7.19
CA GLU A 206 -31.45 0.44 -7.00
C GLU A 206 -31.95 -1.02 -6.98
N LYS A 207 -31.39 -1.92 -7.81
CA LYS A 207 -31.62 -3.38 -7.73
C LYS A 207 -30.41 -4.23 -8.17
N ALA A 208 -30.43 -5.51 -7.80
CA ALA A 208 -29.47 -6.49 -8.32
C ALA A 208 -29.73 -6.73 -9.82
N GLY A 209 -28.76 -6.38 -10.68
CA GLY A 209 -28.85 -6.54 -12.14
C GLY A 209 -29.07 -5.25 -12.92
N GLU A 210 -29.35 -4.12 -12.24
CA GLU A 210 -29.41 -2.80 -12.88
C GLU A 210 -28.04 -2.12 -12.89
N ILE A 211 -27.81 -1.27 -13.90
CA ILE A 211 -26.61 -0.43 -13.97
C ILE A 211 -26.69 0.55 -12.79
N ALA A 212 -25.74 0.46 -11.87
CA ALA A 212 -25.67 1.35 -10.72
C ALA A 212 -25.50 2.80 -11.19
N GLY A 213 -26.46 3.67 -10.87
CA GLY A 213 -26.31 5.11 -11.05
C GLY A 213 -25.23 5.65 -10.11
N MET A 214 -24.46 6.62 -10.59
CA MET A 214 -23.49 7.36 -9.79
C MET A 214 -23.91 8.81 -9.74
N THR A 215 -23.93 9.40 -8.54
CA THR A 215 -24.27 10.81 -8.34
C THR A 215 -23.11 11.51 -7.67
N VAL A 216 -22.71 12.67 -8.19
CA VAL A 216 -21.70 13.51 -7.56
C VAL A 216 -22.35 14.34 -6.46
N ILE A 217 -21.78 14.26 -5.25
CA ILE A 217 -22.12 15.10 -4.11
C ILE A 217 -20.99 16.11 -3.95
N GLY A 218 -21.29 17.38 -4.25
CA GLY A 218 -20.34 18.49 -4.34
C GLY A 218 -20.32 19.10 -5.74
N ASP A 219 -19.70 20.27 -5.89
CA ASP A 219 -19.56 20.95 -7.19
C ASP A 219 -18.15 20.75 -7.75
N VAL A 220 -18.06 19.92 -8.80
CA VAL A 220 -16.81 19.58 -9.49
C VAL A 220 -16.58 20.45 -10.73
N SER A 221 -17.48 21.38 -11.03
CA SER A 221 -17.43 22.19 -12.26
C SER A 221 -16.15 23.03 -12.29
N GLY A 222 -15.38 22.90 -13.37
CA GLY A 222 -14.13 23.64 -13.55
C GLY A 222 -12.96 23.13 -12.68
N LYS A 223 -13.10 21.98 -12.01
CA LYS A 223 -12.07 21.43 -11.11
C LYS A 223 -11.29 20.26 -11.71
N LYS A 224 -10.01 20.18 -11.37
CA LYS A 224 -9.17 19.00 -11.55
C LYS A 224 -9.48 18.01 -10.43
N CYS A 225 -10.16 16.92 -10.77
CA CYS A 225 -10.63 15.96 -9.79
C CYS A 225 -9.59 14.85 -9.57
N ILE A 226 -9.25 14.57 -8.32
CA ILE A 226 -8.34 13.50 -7.94
C ILE A 226 -9.11 12.47 -7.11
N ILE A 227 -9.41 11.33 -7.71
CA ILE A 227 -10.07 10.21 -7.03
C ILE A 227 -9.04 9.49 -6.14
N VAL A 228 -9.38 9.23 -4.88
CA VAL A 228 -8.47 8.55 -3.93
C VAL A 228 -9.11 7.27 -3.40
N ASP A 229 -8.41 6.15 -3.51
CA ASP A 229 -8.86 4.86 -2.97
C ASP A 229 -7.71 4.01 -2.41
N ASP A 230 -8.00 2.98 -1.60
CA ASP A 230 -6.97 2.07 -1.09
C ASP A 230 -6.61 1.00 -2.12
N ILE A 231 -7.59 0.40 -2.80
CA ILE A 231 -7.36 -0.76 -3.67
C ILE A 231 -8.07 -0.57 -5.01
N CYS A 232 -7.32 -0.68 -6.10
CA CYS A 232 -7.88 -0.82 -7.44
C CYS A 232 -7.67 -2.25 -7.96
N ASP A 233 -8.76 -2.97 -8.14
CA ASP A 233 -8.76 -4.36 -8.62
C ASP A 233 -8.94 -4.42 -10.14
N THR A 234 -10.17 -4.22 -10.63
CA THR A 234 -10.49 -4.32 -12.07
C THR A 234 -10.69 -2.97 -12.76
N ALA A 235 -10.40 -1.86 -12.06
CA ALA A 235 -10.59 -0.47 -12.49
C ALA A 235 -12.02 -0.01 -12.88
N GLY A 236 -13.02 -0.91 -12.93
CA GLY A 236 -14.35 -0.56 -13.47
C GLY A 236 -15.09 0.55 -12.72
N THR A 237 -15.10 0.51 -11.38
CA THR A 237 -15.71 1.60 -10.58
C THR A 237 -14.97 2.92 -10.80
N LEU A 238 -13.65 2.87 -10.89
CA LEU A 238 -12.79 4.05 -11.01
C LEU A 238 -12.99 4.73 -12.37
N CYS A 239 -12.97 3.97 -13.47
CA CYS A 239 -13.22 4.50 -14.81
C CYS A 239 -14.63 5.12 -14.91
N LYS A 240 -15.66 4.46 -14.36
CA LYS A 240 -17.02 5.01 -14.38
C LYS A 240 -17.16 6.27 -13.54
N ALA A 241 -16.49 6.33 -12.39
CA ALA A 241 -16.45 7.55 -11.57
C ALA A 241 -15.78 8.70 -12.34
N ALA A 242 -14.72 8.43 -13.09
CA ALA A 242 -14.06 9.45 -13.91
C ALA A 242 -14.96 10.01 -15.02
N GLU A 243 -15.71 9.14 -15.72
CA GLU A 243 -16.71 9.58 -16.70
C GLU A 243 -17.75 10.50 -16.07
N VAL A 244 -18.31 10.11 -14.93
CA VAL A 244 -19.35 10.87 -14.21
C VAL A 244 -18.84 12.23 -13.74
N LEU A 245 -17.58 12.32 -13.33
CA LEU A 245 -16.96 13.59 -12.94
C LEU A 245 -16.79 14.54 -14.13
N LEU A 246 -16.37 14.03 -15.28
CA LEU A 246 -16.26 14.84 -16.51
C LEU A 246 -17.64 15.29 -17.01
N GLU A 247 -18.63 14.40 -16.99
CA GLU A 247 -20.03 14.74 -17.32
C GLU A 247 -20.59 15.83 -16.39
N ALA A 248 -20.15 15.84 -15.12
CA ALA A 248 -20.49 16.85 -14.13
C ALA A 248 -19.65 18.15 -14.22
N GLY A 249 -18.76 18.27 -15.20
CA GLY A 249 -18.02 19.51 -15.50
C GLY A 249 -16.60 19.60 -14.96
N ALA A 250 -16.01 18.49 -14.47
CA ALA A 250 -14.58 18.46 -14.14
C ALA A 250 -13.72 18.73 -15.39
N THR A 251 -12.58 19.41 -15.22
CA THR A 251 -11.66 19.73 -16.32
C THR A 251 -10.77 18.55 -16.70
N GLU A 252 -10.34 17.79 -15.71
CA GLU A 252 -9.63 16.54 -15.86
C GLU A 252 -9.80 15.66 -14.62
N VAL A 253 -9.58 14.35 -14.79
CA VAL A 253 -9.67 13.38 -13.71
C VAL A 253 -8.37 12.59 -13.60
N HIS A 254 -7.87 12.52 -12.37
CA HIS A 254 -6.76 11.68 -11.96
C HIS A 254 -7.21 10.68 -10.90
N SER A 255 -6.42 9.64 -10.67
CA SER A 255 -6.63 8.74 -9.54
C SER A 255 -5.34 8.44 -8.79
N TYR A 256 -5.43 8.31 -7.48
CA TYR A 256 -4.34 7.94 -6.57
C TYR A 256 -4.80 6.76 -5.72
N ILE A 257 -4.17 5.61 -5.93
CA ILE A 257 -4.57 4.34 -5.34
C ILE A 257 -3.39 3.75 -4.60
N THR A 258 -3.56 3.38 -3.33
CA THR A 258 -2.43 2.78 -2.60
C THR A 258 -2.02 1.46 -3.26
N HIS A 259 -2.94 0.52 -3.41
CA HIS A 259 -2.66 -0.83 -3.89
C HIS A 259 -3.25 -1.06 -5.28
N GLY A 260 -2.39 -1.02 -6.29
CA GLY A 260 -2.74 -1.44 -7.65
C GLY A 260 -2.76 -2.96 -7.77
N VAL A 261 -3.89 -3.61 -7.46
CA VAL A 261 -4.07 -5.06 -7.70
C VAL A 261 -4.15 -5.35 -9.20
N MET A 262 -4.77 -4.44 -9.97
CA MET A 262 -4.74 -4.40 -11.44
C MET A 262 -5.01 -5.76 -12.13
N SER A 263 -6.08 -6.44 -11.71
CA SER A 263 -6.45 -7.76 -12.23
C SER A 263 -7.36 -7.69 -13.45
N GLY A 264 -7.29 -8.74 -14.28
CA GLY A 264 -8.14 -8.88 -15.47
C GLY A 264 -7.99 -7.69 -16.42
N PRO A 265 -9.08 -7.02 -16.82
CA PRO A 265 -9.05 -5.95 -17.82
C PRO A 265 -8.61 -4.58 -17.24
N ALA A 266 -8.04 -4.53 -16.03
CA ALA A 266 -7.76 -3.26 -15.35
C ALA A 266 -6.86 -2.34 -16.19
N VAL A 267 -5.74 -2.84 -16.69
CA VAL A 267 -4.78 -2.03 -17.47
C VAL A 267 -5.40 -1.53 -18.77
N GLU A 268 -6.12 -2.39 -19.49
CA GLU A 268 -6.85 -2.03 -20.71
C GLU A 268 -7.88 -0.93 -20.43
N ARG A 269 -8.71 -1.10 -19.39
CA ARG A 269 -9.69 -0.10 -18.98
C ARG A 269 -9.08 1.23 -18.59
N ILE A 270 -7.93 1.23 -17.92
CA ILE A 270 -7.24 2.49 -17.59
C ILE A 270 -6.74 3.13 -18.88
N THR A 271 -6.09 2.36 -19.75
CA THR A 271 -5.53 2.85 -21.03
C THR A 271 -6.60 3.51 -21.90
N GLU A 272 -7.80 2.92 -21.95
CA GLU A 272 -8.93 3.41 -22.76
C GLU A 272 -9.82 4.43 -22.02
N SER A 273 -9.59 4.65 -20.72
CA SER A 273 -10.45 5.54 -19.93
C SER A 273 -10.23 7.02 -20.23
N VAL A 274 -11.18 7.82 -19.79
CA VAL A 274 -11.11 9.28 -19.79
C VAL A 274 -10.15 9.86 -18.74
N MET A 275 -9.52 9.04 -17.89
CA MET A 275 -8.59 9.52 -16.87
C MET A 275 -7.28 9.99 -17.49
N LYS A 276 -6.84 11.18 -17.09
CA LYS A 276 -5.56 11.74 -17.53
C LYS A 276 -4.37 10.99 -16.94
N SER A 277 -4.47 10.56 -15.69
CA SER A 277 -3.50 9.63 -15.11
C SER A 277 -4.06 8.82 -13.95
N MET A 278 -3.45 7.67 -13.73
CA MET A 278 -3.60 6.85 -12.53
C MET A 278 -2.24 6.75 -11.84
N VAL A 279 -2.23 6.96 -10.54
CA VAL A 279 -1.06 6.82 -9.68
C VAL A 279 -1.30 5.65 -8.74
N ILE A 280 -0.35 4.72 -8.71
CA ILE A 280 -0.34 3.59 -7.77
C ILE A 280 0.96 3.60 -6.95
N THR A 281 0.98 2.93 -5.81
CA THR A 281 2.26 2.67 -5.12
C THR A 281 2.92 1.36 -5.58
N ASP A 282 4.18 1.17 -5.22
CA ASP A 282 4.92 -0.09 -5.41
C ASP A 282 4.70 -1.14 -4.30
N THR A 283 3.62 -1.02 -3.50
CA THR A 283 3.25 -2.02 -2.47
C THR A 283 2.93 -3.40 -3.06
N ILE A 284 2.52 -3.45 -4.32
CA ILE A 284 2.37 -4.66 -5.13
C ILE A 284 3.37 -4.56 -6.29
N GLU A 285 4.07 -5.65 -6.61
CA GLU A 285 4.99 -5.65 -7.75
C GLU A 285 4.23 -5.43 -9.06
N ALA A 286 4.56 -4.37 -9.78
CA ALA A 286 3.92 -4.03 -11.04
C ALA A 286 4.25 -5.06 -12.12
N THR A 287 3.22 -5.48 -12.86
CA THR A 287 3.36 -6.34 -14.04
C THR A 287 3.92 -5.53 -15.22
N GLU A 288 4.43 -6.22 -16.24
CA GLU A 288 4.88 -5.56 -17.47
C GLU A 288 3.78 -4.70 -18.12
N ALA A 289 2.54 -5.18 -18.10
CA ALA A 289 1.40 -4.42 -18.60
C ALA A 289 1.19 -3.10 -17.84
N VAL A 290 1.33 -3.11 -16.51
CA VAL A 290 1.24 -1.89 -15.68
C VAL A 290 2.41 -0.95 -15.98
N ILE A 291 3.63 -1.46 -16.10
CA ILE A 291 4.83 -0.66 -16.38
C ILE A 291 4.76 0.01 -17.76
N ASN A 292 4.22 -0.69 -18.75
CA ASN A 292 4.13 -0.20 -20.13
C ASN A 292 2.87 0.64 -20.40
N CYS A 293 2.00 0.82 -19.40
CA CYS A 293 0.78 1.60 -19.54
C CYS A 293 1.09 3.10 -19.41
N PRO A 294 0.88 3.92 -20.45
CA PRO A 294 1.40 5.29 -20.50
C PRO A 294 0.75 6.24 -19.49
N ASN A 295 -0.48 5.94 -19.06
CA ASN A 295 -1.22 6.75 -18.10
C ASN A 295 -1.14 6.22 -16.66
N ILE A 296 -0.37 5.15 -16.39
CA ILE A 296 -0.10 4.68 -15.03
C ILE A 296 1.29 5.14 -14.59
N ARG A 297 1.36 5.78 -13.41
CA ARG A 297 2.61 6.12 -12.73
C ARG A 297 2.70 5.41 -11.40
N ILE A 298 3.91 4.99 -11.04
CA ILE A 298 4.18 4.30 -9.78
C ILE A 298 4.98 5.22 -8.86
N VAL A 299 4.47 5.46 -7.65
CA VAL A 299 5.19 6.19 -6.59
C VAL A 299 5.86 5.22 -5.62
N PRO A 300 7.16 5.40 -5.32
CA PRO A 300 7.90 4.46 -4.48
C PRO A 300 7.61 4.64 -2.98
N THR A 301 7.46 3.53 -2.27
CA THR A 301 7.21 3.48 -0.82
C THR A 301 8.41 3.04 0.00
N ALA A 302 9.47 2.59 -0.67
CA ALA A 302 10.72 2.17 -0.03
C ALA A 302 11.30 3.18 0.98
N PRO A 303 11.30 4.51 0.74
CA PRO A 303 11.79 5.47 1.74
C PRO A 303 11.01 5.40 3.06
N MET A 304 9.68 5.32 2.98
CA MET A 304 8.81 5.26 4.17
C MET A 304 8.94 3.93 4.91
N PHE A 305 8.97 2.79 4.21
CA PHE A 305 9.19 1.49 4.84
C PHE A 305 10.57 1.37 5.48
N ALA A 306 11.62 1.87 4.82
CA ALA A 306 12.97 1.86 5.38
C ALA A 306 13.02 2.65 6.69
N GLN A 307 12.43 3.85 6.73
CA GLN A 307 12.38 4.64 7.96
C GLN A 307 11.52 3.98 9.04
N ALA A 308 10.38 3.37 8.68
CA ALA A 308 9.54 2.65 9.63
C ALA A 308 10.26 1.44 10.27
N ILE A 309 11.00 0.67 9.47
CA ILE A 309 11.84 -0.45 9.97
C ILE A 309 12.90 0.08 10.94
N LEU A 310 13.59 1.17 10.58
CA LEU A 310 14.58 1.80 11.46
C LEU A 310 13.95 2.31 12.76
N ASN A 311 12.72 2.85 12.71
CA ASN A 311 12.03 3.31 13.92
C ASN A 311 11.63 2.14 14.81
N ILE A 312 11.08 1.06 14.25
CA ILE A 312 10.72 -0.16 14.98
C ILE A 312 11.96 -0.80 15.64
N TRP A 313 13.07 -0.85 14.90
CA TRP A 313 14.33 -1.40 15.41
C TRP A 313 14.89 -0.55 16.56
N ASN A 314 14.90 0.79 16.42
CA ASN A 314 15.39 1.71 17.45
C ASN A 314 14.41 1.94 18.61
N GLY A 315 13.17 1.46 18.51
CA GLY A 315 12.11 1.76 19.48
C GLY A 315 11.65 3.22 19.46
N THR A 316 11.80 3.91 18.33
CA THR A 316 11.32 5.29 18.13
C THR A 316 9.93 5.30 17.48
N SER A 317 9.28 6.46 17.47
CA SER A 317 7.91 6.57 16.98
C SER A 317 7.79 6.31 15.48
N VAL A 318 6.89 5.41 15.07
CA VAL A 318 6.47 5.25 13.67
C VAL A 318 5.49 6.34 13.26
N SER A 319 4.72 6.90 14.19
CA SER A 319 3.69 7.90 13.89
C SER A 319 4.26 9.24 13.41
N SER A 320 5.54 9.52 13.64
CA SER A 320 6.21 10.71 13.08
C SER A 320 6.22 10.70 11.55
N LEU A 321 6.13 9.51 10.93
CA LEU A 321 6.05 9.36 9.47
C LEU A 321 4.73 9.85 8.87
N PHE A 322 3.78 10.29 9.69
CA PHE A 322 2.53 10.87 9.21
C PHE A 322 2.58 12.40 9.14
N ASP A 323 3.67 13.00 9.63
CA ASP A 323 3.92 14.43 9.59
C ASP A 323 4.78 14.82 8.38
N THR A 324 4.41 15.93 7.74
CA THR A 324 5.06 16.44 6.53
C THR A 324 6.52 16.80 6.81
N ALA A 325 6.84 17.36 7.98
CA ALA A 325 8.20 17.76 8.32
C ALA A 325 9.17 16.56 8.40
N SER A 326 8.66 15.39 8.78
CA SER A 326 9.46 14.15 8.80
C SER A 326 9.58 13.51 7.41
N LEU A 327 8.54 13.59 6.59
CA LEU A 327 8.49 12.93 5.29
C LEU A 327 9.24 13.65 4.19
N VAL A 328 9.23 14.99 4.18
CA VAL A 328 9.88 15.80 3.14
C VAL A 328 11.36 15.44 2.99
N PRO A 329 12.18 15.39 4.06
CA PRO A 329 13.59 14.99 3.94
C PRO A 329 13.78 13.57 3.39
N ILE A 330 12.90 12.64 3.77
CA ILE A 330 12.95 11.23 3.33
C ILE A 330 12.69 11.10 1.82
N TYR A 331 11.89 12.02 1.26
CA TYR A 331 11.46 12.04 -0.14
C TYR A 331 12.13 13.13 -1.00
N GLU A 332 13.04 13.93 -0.45
CA GLU A 332 13.66 15.07 -1.13
C GLU A 332 14.29 14.71 -2.48
N GLY A 333 14.97 13.55 -2.56
CA GLY A 333 15.57 13.07 -3.81
C GLY A 333 14.56 12.65 -4.89
N LEU A 334 13.28 12.52 -4.56
CA LEU A 334 12.19 12.19 -5.51
C LEU A 334 11.35 13.43 -5.85
N TYR A 335 11.16 14.32 -4.88
CA TYR A 335 10.41 15.57 -5.04
C TYR A 335 11.31 16.77 -4.71
N PRO A 336 12.34 17.03 -5.53
CA PRO A 336 13.23 18.16 -5.31
C PRO A 336 12.48 19.43 -5.66
N ASN A 337 11.94 20.13 -4.65
CA ASN A 337 11.55 21.55 -4.66
C ASN A 337 10.92 21.92 -3.31
N GLY A 338 11.37 23.02 -2.70
CA GLY A 338 10.90 23.55 -1.41
C GLY A 338 9.50 24.17 -1.45
N MET A 339 8.51 23.48 -2.03
CA MET A 339 7.10 23.88 -2.03
C MET A 339 6.40 23.53 -0.71
N TRP A 340 7.13 22.95 0.23
CA TRP A 340 6.65 22.56 1.56
C TRP A 340 6.62 23.79 2.47
N GLY A 341 5.48 24.45 2.56
CA GLY A 341 5.26 25.57 3.49
C GLY A 341 5.12 26.97 2.86
N ARG A 342 4.61 27.06 1.63
CA ARG A 342 4.06 28.31 1.09
C ARG A 342 2.56 28.42 1.36
#